data_AF-A0AAE9HX68-F1
#
_entry.id   AF-A0AAE9HX68-F1
#
_cell.length_a   1.000
_cell.length_b   1.000
_cell.length_c   1.000
_cell.angle_alpha   90.00
_cell.angle_beta   90.00
_cell.angle_gamma   90.00
#
_symmetry.space_group_name_H-M   'P 1'
#
loop_
_entity.id
_entity.type
_entity.pdbx_description
1 polymer ?
#
loop_
_entity_poly.entity_id
_entity_poly.type
_entity_poly.pdbx_seq_one_letter_code
_entity_poly.pdbx_strand_id
1 'polypeptide(L)'
;MENLIQTLASIRSEKNNFIERLDLIAGYSASELREIETRYNLSIYGQFQTLLMTMGKCSGRLLLGGEIRIFNKLNQPNGSFFGREYQNAWQTSYDLQDFIQEHNFIVD
;
A
#
# COMPACT_ATOMS: atom_id res chain seq x y z
N MET A 1 6.04 5.69 15.55
CA MET A 1 5.05 4.75 14.96
C MET A 1 3.64 5.29 15.10
N GLU A 2 3.25 5.80 16.28
CA GLU A 2 1.95 6.45 16.52
C GLU A 2 1.58 7.58 15.54
N ASN A 3 2.57 8.34 15.03
CA ASN A 3 2.31 9.56 14.28
C ASN A 3 1.52 9.36 12.96
N LEU A 4 1.87 8.38 12.10
CA LEU A 4 1.18 8.24 10.81
C LEU A 4 -0.25 7.71 10.97
N ILE A 5 -0.44 6.64 11.75
CA ILE A 5 -1.78 6.05 11.93
C ILE A 5 -2.71 7.06 12.62
N GLN A 6 -2.23 7.79 13.63
CA GLN A 6 -3.01 8.86 14.27
C GLN A 6 -3.31 10.02 13.33
N THR A 7 -2.35 10.41 12.47
CA THR A 7 -2.55 11.45 11.46
C THR A 7 -3.58 11.02 10.41
N LEU A 8 -3.50 9.78 9.92
CA LEU A 8 -4.47 9.23 8.97
C LEU A 8 -5.86 9.10 9.61
N ALA A 9 -5.93 8.73 10.89
CA ALA A 9 -7.18 8.68 11.64
C ALA A 9 -7.80 10.08 11.83
N SER A 10 -6.99 11.11 12.09
CA SER A 10 -7.48 12.47 12.35
C SER A 10 -8.01 13.19 11.11
N ILE A 11 -7.56 12.79 9.91
CA ILE A 11 -8.03 13.33 8.63
C ILE A 11 -9.09 12.45 7.95
N ARG A 12 -9.52 11.36 8.60
CA ARG A 12 -10.58 10.48 8.11
C ARG A 12 -11.90 11.24 8.13
N SER A 13 -12.32 11.80 6.99
CA SER A 13 -13.64 12.42 6.86
C SER A 13 -14.70 11.34 6.65
N GLU A 14 -15.93 11.58 7.13
CA GLU A 14 -17.08 10.67 6.92
C GLU A 14 -17.46 10.48 5.43
N LYS A 15 -16.83 11.24 4.51
CA LYS A 15 -17.13 11.22 3.07
C LYS A 15 -15.92 10.88 2.19
N ASN A 16 -14.75 10.62 2.77
CA ASN A 16 -13.57 10.22 2.01
C ASN A 16 -13.29 8.74 2.27
N ASN A 17 -13.78 7.90 1.37
CA ASN A 17 -13.53 6.45 1.28
C ASN A 17 -12.04 6.09 1.08
N PHE A 18 -11.14 7.05 1.26
CA PHE A 18 -9.71 6.97 1.00
C PHE A 18 -8.93 6.34 2.17
N ILE A 19 -9.49 6.33 3.39
CA ILE A 19 -8.80 5.89 4.61
C ILE A 19 -9.77 5.06 5.50
N GLU A 20 -10.33 4.00 4.94
CA GLU A 20 -11.31 3.17 5.65
C GLU A 20 -10.68 2.07 6.51
N ARG A 21 -9.49 1.59 6.12
CA ARG A 21 -8.88 0.36 6.69
C ARG A 21 -7.51 0.60 7.30
N LEU A 22 -7.47 1.42 8.35
CA LEU A 22 -6.25 1.66 9.14
C LEU A 22 -5.70 0.40 9.80
N ASP A 23 -6.58 -0.58 10.08
CA ASP A 23 -6.24 -1.89 10.62
C ASP A 23 -5.39 -2.75 9.67
N LEU A 24 -5.44 -2.45 8.36
CA LEU A 24 -4.61 -3.10 7.36
C LEU A 24 -3.22 -2.47 7.23
N ILE A 25 -2.96 -1.36 7.92
CA ILE A 25 -1.64 -0.72 7.93
C ILE A 25 -0.67 -1.55 8.78
N ALA A 26 0.22 -2.27 8.11
CA ALA A 26 1.24 -3.11 8.74
C ALA A 26 2.63 -2.83 8.16
N GLY A 27 3.61 -2.64 9.04
CA GLY A 27 5.02 -2.50 8.69
C GLY A 27 5.88 -3.69 9.10
N TYR A 28 7.15 -3.62 8.73
CA TYR A 28 8.17 -4.58 9.15
C TYR A 28 8.76 -4.22 10.51
N SER A 29 9.06 -5.24 11.31
CA SER A 29 9.87 -5.12 12.51
C SER A 29 11.34 -4.88 12.16
N ALA A 30 12.15 -4.45 13.13
CA ALA A 30 13.57 -4.25 12.93
C ALA A 30 14.35 -5.54 12.60
N SER A 31 13.83 -6.72 12.98
CA SER A 31 14.42 -8.01 12.57
C SER A 31 14.06 -8.36 11.14
N GLU A 32 12.80 -8.13 10.74
CA GLU A 32 12.33 -8.32 9.37
C GLU A 32 13.07 -7.41 8.39
N LEU A 33 13.36 -6.15 8.77
CA LEU A 33 14.16 -5.24 7.94
C LEU A 33 15.59 -5.75 7.72
N ARG A 34 16.25 -6.29 8.76
CA ARG A 34 17.59 -6.87 8.63
C ARG A 34 17.61 -8.07 7.67
N GLU A 35 16.54 -8.85 7.67
CA GLU A 35 16.39 -9.95 6.72
C GLU A 35 16.24 -9.43 5.28
N ILE A 36 15.46 -8.36 5.07
CA ILE A 36 15.30 -7.70 3.77
C ILE A 36 16.64 -7.12 3.28
N GLU A 37 17.38 -6.41 4.14
CA GLU A 37 18.72 -5.88 3.82
C GLU A 37 19.66 -6.97 3.32
N THR A 38 19.70 -8.10 4.04
CA THR A 38 20.54 -9.25 3.71
C THR A 38 20.10 -9.91 2.42
N ARG A 39 18.80 -10.20 2.28
CA ARG A 39 18.24 -10.92 1.13
C ARG A 39 18.43 -10.19 -0.18
N TYR A 40 18.29 -8.87 -0.16
CA TYR A 40 18.33 -8.05 -1.37
C TYR A 40 19.61 -7.23 -1.51
N ASN A 41 20.58 -7.40 -0.61
CA ASN A 41 21.83 -6.65 -0.58
C ASN A 41 21.61 -5.14 -0.70
N LEU A 42 20.72 -4.59 0.14
CA LEU A 42 20.34 -3.18 0.15
C LEU A 42 20.48 -2.61 1.57
N SER A 43 20.70 -1.30 1.69
CA SER A 43 20.71 -0.61 2.98
C SER A 43 19.38 0.12 3.23
N ILE A 44 18.76 -0.12 4.39
CA ILE A 44 17.49 0.50 4.79
C ILE A 44 17.76 1.50 5.90
N TYR A 45 17.63 2.79 5.61
CA TYR A 45 17.83 3.85 6.59
C TYR A 45 16.94 5.07 6.33
N GLY A 46 16.88 5.98 7.31
CA GLY A 46 16.19 7.26 7.19
C GLY A 46 14.70 7.13 6.86
N GLN A 47 14.22 7.93 5.91
CA GLN A 47 12.80 7.97 5.53
C GLN A 47 12.32 6.65 4.92
N PHE A 48 13.19 5.92 4.22
CA PHE A 48 12.83 4.63 3.64
C PHE A 48 12.58 3.58 4.73
N GLN A 49 13.41 3.57 5.77
CA GLN A 49 13.18 2.75 6.97
C GLN A 49 11.83 3.08 7.62
N THR A 50 11.56 4.37 7.83
CA THR A 50 10.29 4.82 8.43
C THR A 50 9.08 4.35 7.61
N LEU A 51 9.15 4.46 6.28
CA LEU A 51 8.10 3.97 5.39
C LEU A 51 7.86 2.47 5.56
N LEU A 52 8.93 1.66 5.51
CA LEU A 52 8.83 0.20 5.61
C LEU A 52 8.36 -0.28 6.99
N MET A 53 8.80 0.39 8.06
CA MET A 53 8.32 0.10 9.42
C MET A 53 6.88 0.53 9.65
N THR A 54 6.35 1.43 8.84
CA THR A 54 4.98 1.92 9.01
C THR A 54 3.99 1.16 8.13
N MET A 55 4.33 0.89 6.87
CA MET A 55 3.39 0.30 5.91
C MET A 55 4.03 -0.66 4.90
N GLY A 56 5.25 -1.15 5.17
CA GLY A 56 6.00 -1.98 4.23
C GLY A 56 5.32 -3.30 3.83
N LYS A 57 4.31 -3.77 4.59
CA LYS A 57 3.55 -5.00 4.29
C LYS A 57 2.26 -4.73 3.51
N CYS A 58 1.79 -3.49 3.41
CA CYS A 58 0.45 -3.16 2.94
C CYS A 58 0.20 -3.40 1.44
N SER A 59 1.22 -3.42 0.58
CA SER A 59 0.99 -3.51 -0.88
C SER A 59 2.08 -4.21 -1.70
N GLY A 60 3.00 -4.94 -1.06
CA GLY A 60 4.12 -5.53 -1.82
C GLY A 60 5.03 -6.50 -1.07
N ARG A 61 4.67 -6.91 0.17
CA ARG A 61 5.31 -7.96 0.98
C ARG A 61 6.71 -8.37 0.49
N LEU A 62 7.73 -7.54 0.74
CA LEU A 62 9.13 -7.76 0.34
C LEU A 62 9.68 -9.09 0.88
N LEU A 63 9.25 -9.49 2.08
CA LEU A 63 9.64 -10.77 2.68
C LEU A 63 9.02 -12.00 1.99
N LEU A 64 7.92 -11.84 1.26
CA LEU A 64 7.17 -12.95 0.66
C LEU A 64 7.14 -12.87 -0.87
N GLY A 65 8.15 -12.22 -1.45
CA GLY A 65 8.36 -12.19 -2.90
C GLY A 65 7.49 -11.20 -3.66
N GLY A 66 6.80 -10.29 -2.97
CA GLY A 66 6.17 -9.16 -3.65
C GLY A 66 7.23 -8.17 -4.14
N GLU A 67 7.03 -7.62 -5.34
CA GLU A 67 8.00 -6.76 -6.00
C GLU A 67 7.53 -5.31 -5.97
N ILE A 68 8.27 -4.43 -5.30
CA ILE A 68 8.03 -2.98 -5.33
C ILE A 68 8.85 -2.40 -6.48
N ARG A 69 8.21 -2.19 -7.63
CA ARG A 69 8.86 -1.59 -8.80
C ARG A 69 8.64 -0.08 -8.83
N ILE A 70 9.51 0.67 -8.16
CA ILE A 70 9.43 2.14 -8.06
C ILE A 70 9.65 2.82 -9.41
N PHE A 71 10.53 2.26 -10.25
CA PHE A 71 10.85 2.78 -11.59
C PHE A 71 10.37 1.85 -12.69
N ASN A 72 9.13 1.38 -12.60
CA ASN A 72 8.52 0.65 -13.71
C ASN A 72 7.86 1.62 -14.68
N LYS A 73 8.11 1.47 -15.99
CA LYS A 73 7.36 2.19 -17.03
C LYS A 73 5.85 1.97 -16.91
N LEU A 74 5.44 0.79 -16.45
CA LEU A 74 4.04 0.47 -16.19
C LEU A 74 3.46 1.22 -14.97
N ASN A 75 4.31 1.75 -14.08
CA ASN A 75 3.89 2.48 -12.88
C ASN A 75 4.00 4.01 -13.00
N GLN A 76 4.29 4.54 -14.20
CA GLN A 76 4.29 5.98 -14.45
C GLN A 76 2.86 6.54 -14.48
N PRO A 77 2.65 7.86 -14.38
CA PRO A 77 1.31 8.48 -14.43
C PRO A 77 0.51 8.22 -15.73
N ASN A 78 1.17 7.70 -16.76
CA ASN A 78 0.64 7.25 -18.04
C ASN A 78 0.87 5.74 -18.29
N GLY A 79 1.35 5.01 -17.29
CA GLY A 79 1.62 3.58 -17.36
C GLY A 79 0.38 2.73 -17.08
N SER A 80 0.46 1.44 -17.41
CA SER A 80 -0.65 0.49 -17.36
C SER A 80 -1.23 0.20 -15.97
N PHE A 81 -0.52 0.52 -14.88
CA PHE A 81 -1.01 0.28 -13.51
C PHE A 81 -1.49 1.55 -12.82
N PHE A 82 -0.94 2.74 -13.12
CA PHE A 82 -1.34 3.98 -12.45
C PHE A 82 -1.79 5.08 -13.42
N GLY A 83 -1.96 4.77 -14.70
CA GLY A 83 -2.49 5.68 -15.70
C GLY A 83 -3.97 5.96 -15.51
N ARG A 84 -4.41 7.20 -15.80
CA ARG A 84 -5.81 7.64 -15.66
C ARG A 84 -6.82 6.70 -16.33
N GLU A 85 -6.47 6.14 -17.49
CA GLU A 85 -7.34 5.21 -18.22
C GLU A 85 -7.54 3.88 -17.48
N TYR A 86 -6.49 3.36 -16.84
CA TYR A 86 -6.55 2.11 -16.08
C TYR A 86 -7.16 2.30 -14.69
N GLN A 87 -6.98 3.46 -14.05
CA GLN A 87 -7.68 3.80 -12.82
C GLN A 87 -9.21 3.82 -13.02
N ASN A 88 -9.67 4.32 -14.16
CA ASN A 88 -11.09 4.26 -14.53
C ASN A 88 -11.55 2.82 -14.79
N ALA A 89 -10.73 1.99 -15.43
CA ALA A 89 -11.05 0.58 -15.68
C ALA A 89 -11.10 -0.26 -14.40
N TRP A 90 -10.33 0.07 -13.37
CA TRP A 90 -10.39 -0.59 -12.07
C TRP A 90 -11.71 -0.36 -11.36
N GLN A 91 -12.30 0.84 -11.47
CA GLN A 91 -13.61 1.12 -10.89
C GLN A 91 -14.74 0.30 -11.52
N THR A 92 -14.54 -0.16 -12.76
CA THR A 92 -15.48 -1.04 -13.48
C THR A 92 -15.04 -2.49 -13.51
N SER A 93 -14.00 -2.88 -12.77
CA SER A 93 -13.48 -4.26 -12.73
C SER A 93 -14.42 -5.16 -11.95
N TYR A 94 -14.79 -6.31 -12.52
CA TYR A 94 -15.57 -7.34 -11.83
C TYR A 94 -14.88 -7.83 -10.57
N ASP A 95 -13.55 -8.03 -10.58
CA ASP A 95 -12.80 -8.47 -9.41
C ASP A 95 -12.88 -7.48 -8.23
N LEU A 96 -12.95 -6.17 -8.52
CA LEU A 96 -13.11 -5.15 -7.49
C LEU A 96 -14.54 -5.14 -6.94
N GLN A 97 -15.54 -5.29 -7.81
CA GLN A 97 -16.95 -5.36 -7.41
C GLN A 97 -17.23 -6.61 -6.58
N ASP A 98 -16.66 -7.77 -6.96
CA ASP A 98 -16.76 -9.03 -6.22
C ASP A 98 -16.08 -8.90 -4.85
N PHE A 99 -14.87 -8.33 -4.79
CA PHE A 99 -14.20 -8.05 -3.51
C PHE A 99 -15.02 -7.13 -2.59
N ILE A 100 -15.64 -6.09 -3.17
CA ILE A 100 -16.52 -5.14 -2.47
C ILE A 100 -17.76 -5.85 -1.91
N GLN A 101 -18.39 -6.72 -2.70
CA GLN A 101 -19.56 -7.51 -2.32
C GLN A 101 -19.24 -8.55 -1.24
N GLU A 102 -18.16 -9.31 -1.41
CA GLU A 102 -17.73 -10.34 -0.45
C GLU A 102 -17.44 -9.75 0.93
N HIS A 103 -17.03 -8.49 0.99
CA HIS A 103 -16.65 -7.79 2.21
C HIS A 103 -17.67 -6.73 2.66
N ASN A 104 -18.87 -6.70 2.06
CA ASN A 104 -19.99 -5.81 2.40
C ASN A 104 -19.65 -4.31 2.46
N PHE A 105 -18.86 -3.81 1.50
CA PHE A 105 -18.66 -2.38 1.38
C PHE A 105 -19.90 -1.74 0.72
N ILE A 106 -20.61 -0.87 1.45
CA ILE A 106 -21.70 -0.06 0.87
C ILE A 106 -21.05 1.10 0.12
N VAL A 107 -21.18 1.09 -1.21
CA VAL A 107 -20.70 2.17 -2.07
C VAL A 107 -21.90 3.09 -2.35
N ASP A 108 -21.97 4.22 -1.64
CA ASP A 108 -22.88 5.34 -1.95
C ASP A 108 -22.29 6.25 -3.05
#